data_AF-A0A9E3YNE1-F1
#
_entry.id   AF-A0A9E3YNE1-F1
#
_cell.length_a   1.000
_cell.length_b   1.000
_cell.length_c   1.000
_cell.angle_alpha   90.00
_cell.angle_beta   90.00
_cell.angle_gamma   90.00
#
_symmetry.space_group_name_H-M   'P 1'
#
loop_
_entity.id
_entity.type
_entity.pdbx_description
1 polymer ?
#
loop_
_entity_poly.entity_id
_entity_poly.type
_entity_poly.pdbx_seq_one_letter_code
_entity_poly.pdbx_strand_id
1 'polypeptide(L)'
;MSLSPSPLERLNRARADLRIGLPVVLTAGAQSALVAAAETLDADRLATMRTLGAPVLAITAHRAQTLKARAYDGDLARIRLPTEADIAWVEALADPADDLTHPMKGPLTSERDGAADLHRAAIRLVKSAQLLPAALVVQTAKAPALAASHGLTSLSAQDTHSPQTRLSSVIAARLPMRLAGAGRLHVFRPEDGGIEHYAIEVGRPMRDAPVLARLHSACFTGDVLGSLKCDCGPQLHAALVAMHQAGSGVLLYLNQEGRGIG
;
A
#
# COMPACT_ATOMS: atom_id res chain seq x y z
N MET A 1 -30.32 -4.15 4.93
CA MET A 1 -28.84 -4.12 4.82
C MET A 1 -28.28 -4.85 6.03
N SER A 2 -27.34 -5.77 5.84
CA SER A 2 -26.70 -6.46 6.97
C SER A 2 -25.82 -5.48 7.75
N LEU A 3 -25.73 -5.64 9.07
CA LEU A 3 -24.76 -4.93 9.91
C LEU A 3 -23.36 -5.56 9.85
N SER A 4 -23.24 -6.76 9.26
CA SER A 4 -21.95 -7.39 9.03
C SER A 4 -21.19 -6.65 7.92
N PRO A 5 -19.91 -6.33 8.12
CA PRO A 5 -19.13 -5.66 7.09
C PRO A 5 -19.01 -6.56 5.84
N SER A 6 -19.01 -5.94 4.67
CA SER A 6 -18.64 -6.56 3.40
C SER A 6 -17.15 -6.94 3.38
N PRO A 7 -16.71 -7.79 2.45
CA PRO A 7 -15.29 -8.09 2.25
C PRO A 7 -14.44 -6.82 2.04
N LEU A 8 -14.96 -5.85 1.28
CA LEU A 8 -14.28 -4.58 1.02
C LEU A 8 -14.12 -3.73 2.29
N GLU A 9 -15.18 -3.61 3.10
CA GLU A 9 -15.10 -2.89 4.37
C GLU A 9 -14.13 -3.57 5.35
N ARG A 10 -14.07 -4.90 5.37
CA ARG A 10 -13.06 -5.64 6.16
C ARG A 10 -11.64 -5.40 5.64
N LEU A 11 -11.43 -5.41 4.32
CA LEU A 11 -10.14 -5.10 3.72
C LEU A 11 -9.67 -3.70 4.12
N ASN A 12 -10.57 -2.71 4.12
CA ASN A 12 -10.25 -1.34 4.53
C ASN A 12 -9.91 -1.23 6.02
N ARG A 13 -10.65 -1.93 6.89
CA ARG A 13 -10.28 -2.03 8.32
C ARG A 13 -8.90 -2.65 8.49
N ALA A 14 -8.63 -3.76 7.79
CA ALA A 14 -7.34 -4.44 7.86
C ALA A 14 -6.18 -3.54 7.41
N ARG A 15 -6.36 -2.73 6.36
CA ARG A 15 -5.37 -1.74 5.93
C ARG A 15 -5.11 -0.69 7.01
N ALA A 16 -6.16 -0.15 7.61
CA ALA A 16 -6.05 0.84 8.68
C ALA A 16 -5.35 0.26 9.91
N ASP A 17 -5.75 -0.95 10.34
CA ASP A 17 -5.15 -1.67 11.47
C ASP A 17 -3.65 -1.86 11.28
N LEU A 18 -3.21 -2.35 10.10
CA LEU A 18 -1.79 -2.52 9.81
C LEU A 18 -1.03 -1.19 9.84
N ARG A 19 -1.62 -0.09 9.37
CA ARG A 19 -0.96 1.24 9.38
C ARG A 19 -0.75 1.80 10.78
N ILE A 20 -1.54 1.35 11.77
CA ILE A 20 -1.37 1.73 13.19
C ILE A 20 -0.68 0.62 14.01
N GLY A 21 -0.13 -0.39 13.35
CA GLY A 21 0.64 -1.47 13.96
C GLY A 21 -0.19 -2.60 14.57
N LEU A 22 -1.51 -2.63 14.36
CA LEU A 22 -2.36 -3.74 14.79
C LEU A 22 -2.23 -4.94 13.84
N PRO A 23 -2.02 -6.15 14.37
CA PRO A 23 -2.01 -7.35 13.55
C PRO A 23 -3.43 -7.73 13.12
N VAL A 24 -3.52 -8.41 11.98
CA VAL A 24 -4.77 -8.89 11.39
C VAL A 24 -4.72 -10.40 11.23
N VAL A 25 -5.88 -11.03 11.10
CA VAL A 25 -5.99 -12.48 10.90
C VAL A 25 -6.32 -12.79 9.45
N LEU A 26 -5.50 -13.62 8.81
CA LEU A 26 -5.76 -14.18 7.49
C LEU A 26 -6.18 -15.63 7.57
N THR A 27 -7.16 -16.01 6.76
CA THR A 27 -7.66 -17.40 6.68
C THR A 27 -7.62 -17.92 5.24
N ALA A 28 -7.25 -19.18 5.05
CA ALA A 28 -7.21 -19.85 3.75
C ALA A 28 -7.62 -21.32 3.93
N GLY A 29 -8.88 -21.63 3.63
CA GLY A 29 -9.45 -22.95 3.94
C GLY A 29 -9.37 -23.24 5.45
N ALA A 30 -8.72 -24.33 5.84
CA ALA A 30 -8.49 -24.68 7.24
C ALA A 30 -7.27 -23.98 7.88
N GLN A 31 -6.45 -23.29 7.09
CA GLN A 31 -5.27 -22.60 7.60
C GLN A 31 -5.61 -21.18 8.04
N SER A 32 -4.92 -20.72 9.07
CA SER A 32 -5.03 -19.34 9.55
C SER A 32 -3.70 -18.83 10.09
N ALA A 33 -3.51 -17.52 10.00
CA ALA A 33 -2.31 -16.85 10.47
C ALA A 33 -2.63 -15.48 11.09
N LEU A 34 -1.83 -15.10 12.07
CA LEU A 34 -1.71 -13.74 12.55
C LEU A 34 -0.64 -13.02 11.72
N VAL A 35 -0.96 -11.84 11.20
CA VAL A 35 -0.13 -11.09 10.27
C VAL A 35 0.08 -9.67 10.79
N ALA A 36 1.33 -9.24 10.87
CA ALA A 36 1.70 -7.85 11.14
C ALA A 36 2.52 -7.28 9.98
N ALA A 37 2.39 -5.98 9.72
CA ALA A 37 3.27 -5.30 8.79
C ALA A 37 4.63 -5.07 9.45
N ALA A 38 5.72 -5.37 8.74
CA ALA A 38 7.06 -5.22 9.30
C ALA A 38 7.39 -3.75 9.66
N GLU A 39 6.85 -2.79 8.89
CA GLU A 39 7.10 -1.35 9.06
C GLU A 39 6.50 -0.75 10.35
N THR A 40 5.40 -1.30 10.86
CA THR A 40 4.63 -0.72 11.98
C THR A 40 4.56 -1.64 13.19
N LEU A 41 5.23 -2.79 13.14
CA LEU A 41 5.30 -3.74 14.23
C LEU A 41 6.14 -3.17 15.38
N ASP A 42 5.69 -3.38 16.62
CA ASP A 42 6.44 -3.02 17.82
C ASP A 42 7.00 -4.24 18.55
N ALA A 43 7.89 -4.01 19.52
CA ALA A 43 8.57 -5.05 20.27
C ALA A 43 7.61 -5.93 21.11
N ASP A 44 6.57 -5.35 21.71
CA ASP A 44 5.62 -6.06 22.57
C ASP A 44 4.74 -7.03 21.74
N ARG A 45 4.30 -6.58 20.56
CA ARG A 45 3.58 -7.42 19.61
C ARG A 45 4.48 -8.49 19.01
N LEU A 46 5.73 -8.19 18.70
CA LEU A 46 6.70 -9.19 18.25
C LEU A 46 6.88 -10.29 19.31
N ALA A 47 7.07 -9.90 20.58
CA ALA A 47 7.17 -10.83 21.71
C ALA A 47 5.89 -11.69 21.83
N THR A 48 4.71 -11.07 21.75
CA THR A 48 3.42 -11.78 21.77
C THR A 48 3.30 -12.77 20.62
N MET A 49 3.64 -12.37 19.40
CA MET A 49 3.59 -13.21 18.20
C MET A 49 4.49 -14.45 18.33
N ARG A 50 5.67 -14.32 18.93
CA ARG A 50 6.57 -15.46 19.21
C ARG A 50 5.96 -16.50 20.15
N THR A 51 5.08 -16.09 21.08
CA THR A 51 4.37 -17.04 21.97
C THR A 51 3.33 -17.89 21.24
N LEU A 52 2.88 -17.44 20.06
CA LEU A 52 1.81 -18.08 19.29
C LEU A 52 2.30 -19.12 18.28
N GLY A 53 3.60 -19.10 17.96
CA GLY A 53 4.23 -19.99 16.99
C GLY A 53 5.57 -19.41 16.49
N ALA A 54 6.17 -20.07 15.51
CA ALA A 54 7.41 -19.61 14.90
C ALA A 54 7.12 -18.53 13.84
N PRO A 55 7.52 -17.25 14.06
CA PRO A 55 7.25 -16.20 13.09
C PRO A 55 8.13 -16.34 11.84
N VAL A 56 7.53 -16.04 10.69
CA VAL A 56 8.19 -16.02 9.39
C VAL A 56 8.03 -14.63 8.80
N LEU A 57 9.15 -13.99 8.46
CA LEU A 57 9.16 -12.73 7.73
C LEU A 57 9.02 -13.01 6.25
N ALA A 58 7.86 -12.70 5.68
CA ALA A 58 7.64 -12.70 4.24
C ALA A 58 8.15 -11.39 3.64
N ILE A 59 8.98 -11.48 2.60
CA ILE A 59 9.43 -10.34 1.79
C ILE A 59 9.28 -10.66 0.31
N THR A 60 9.16 -9.63 -0.53
CA THR A 60 9.12 -9.81 -2.00
C THR A 60 10.39 -10.46 -2.55
N ALA A 61 10.29 -11.16 -3.67
CA ALA A 61 11.45 -11.72 -4.36
C ALA A 61 12.52 -10.65 -4.71
N HIS A 62 12.10 -9.42 -5.04
CA HIS A 62 13.04 -8.32 -5.31
C HIS A 62 13.85 -7.94 -4.07
N ARG A 63 13.19 -7.76 -2.92
CA ARG A 63 13.90 -7.50 -1.65
C ARG A 63 14.79 -8.67 -1.25
N ALA A 64 14.31 -9.90 -1.45
CA ALA A 64 15.08 -11.11 -1.17
C ALA A 64 16.36 -11.20 -2.01
N GLN A 65 16.30 -10.81 -3.29
CA GLN A 65 17.45 -10.76 -4.19
C GLN A 65 18.55 -9.82 -3.65
N THR A 66 18.18 -8.62 -3.22
CA THR A 66 19.10 -7.66 -2.59
C THR A 66 19.77 -8.23 -1.35
N LEU A 67 18.99 -8.91 -0.51
CA LEU A 67 19.45 -9.52 0.75
C LEU A 67 20.12 -10.88 0.57
N LYS A 68 20.19 -11.41 -0.66
CA LYS A 68 20.65 -12.77 -0.98
C LYS A 68 19.87 -13.87 -0.22
N ALA A 69 18.61 -13.60 0.13
CA ALA A 69 17.67 -14.60 0.64
C ALA A 69 17.08 -15.43 -0.51
N ARG A 70 16.68 -16.68 -0.24
CA ARG A 70 16.18 -17.59 -1.29
C ARG A 70 14.65 -17.54 -1.35
N ALA A 71 14.12 -17.11 -2.50
CA ALA A 71 12.69 -17.12 -2.80
C ALA A 71 12.28 -18.47 -3.42
N TYR A 72 12.19 -19.53 -2.62
CA TYR A 72 11.84 -20.87 -3.11
C TYR A 72 10.42 -20.96 -3.70
N ASP A 73 9.51 -20.09 -3.28
CA ASP A 73 8.13 -20.00 -3.78
C ASP A 73 8.02 -19.21 -5.11
N GLY A 74 9.14 -18.64 -5.61
CA GLY A 74 9.24 -17.92 -6.88
C GLY A 74 8.97 -16.41 -6.78
N ASP A 75 7.96 -15.99 -6.02
CA ASP A 75 7.51 -14.57 -5.95
C ASP A 75 7.81 -13.87 -4.61
N LEU A 76 8.12 -14.64 -3.57
CA LEU A 76 8.47 -14.15 -2.24
C LEU A 76 9.49 -15.07 -1.56
N ALA A 77 10.19 -14.52 -0.57
CA ALA A 77 11.00 -15.31 0.36
C ALA A 77 10.33 -15.32 1.73
N ARG A 78 10.31 -16.51 2.35
CA ARG A 78 9.83 -16.75 3.72
C ARG A 78 11.04 -16.94 4.63
N ILE A 79 11.47 -15.89 5.31
CA ILE A 79 12.66 -15.92 6.16
C ILE A 79 12.23 -16.30 7.59
N ARG A 80 12.79 -17.39 8.12
CA ARG A 80 12.55 -17.77 9.52
C ARG A 80 13.11 -16.68 10.42
N LEU A 81 12.33 -16.22 11.39
CA LEU A 81 12.80 -15.25 12.36
C LEU A 81 13.74 -15.93 13.38
N PRO A 82 15.01 -15.51 13.50
CA PRO A 82 15.92 -16.03 14.53
C PRO A 82 15.43 -15.71 15.96
N THR A 83 15.77 -16.55 16.93
CA THR A 83 15.39 -16.34 18.35
C THR A 83 15.88 -14.99 18.88
N GLU A 84 17.08 -14.57 18.49
CA GLU A 84 17.69 -13.31 18.96
C GLU A 84 17.23 -12.08 18.18
N ALA A 85 16.45 -12.23 17.10
CA ALA A 85 16.07 -11.11 16.23
C ALA A 85 15.05 -10.18 16.89
N ASP A 86 15.44 -8.94 17.13
CA ASP A 86 14.56 -7.89 17.64
C ASP A 86 13.82 -7.16 16.51
N ILE A 87 13.16 -6.06 16.86
CA ILE A 87 12.43 -5.26 15.87
C ILE A 87 13.38 -4.57 14.88
N ALA A 88 14.55 -4.12 15.33
CA ALA A 88 15.56 -3.51 14.48
C ALA A 88 16.05 -4.49 13.40
N TRP A 89 16.16 -5.78 13.73
CA TRP A 89 16.47 -6.81 12.74
C TRP A 89 15.36 -6.93 11.67
N VAL A 90 14.09 -6.93 12.09
CA VAL A 90 12.94 -7.00 11.16
C VAL A 90 12.91 -5.79 10.24
N GLU A 91 13.08 -4.59 10.80
CA GLU A 91 13.14 -3.32 10.07
C GLU A 91 14.30 -3.30 9.07
N ALA A 92 15.49 -3.71 9.48
CA ALA A 92 16.67 -3.75 8.62
C ALA A 92 16.47 -4.67 7.40
N LEU A 93 15.70 -5.75 7.54
CA LEU A 93 15.34 -6.62 6.41
C LEU A 93 14.20 -6.06 5.56
N ALA A 94 13.26 -5.33 6.14
CA ALA A 94 12.12 -4.76 5.43
C ALA A 94 12.50 -3.50 4.63
N ASP A 95 13.25 -2.58 5.24
CA ASP A 95 13.53 -1.25 4.71
C ASP A 95 14.87 -1.20 3.95
N PRO A 96 14.87 -0.89 2.64
CA PRO A 96 16.11 -0.71 1.88
C PRO A 96 16.86 0.59 2.19
N ALA A 97 16.22 1.59 2.81
CA ALA A 97 16.85 2.89 3.09
C ALA A 97 18.12 2.75 3.95
N ASP A 98 18.12 1.76 4.84
CA ASP A 98 19.20 1.44 5.77
C ASP A 98 20.08 0.26 5.32
N ASP A 99 20.14 0.01 4.00
CA ASP A 99 20.99 -1.07 3.48
C ASP A 99 22.48 -0.85 3.70
N LEU A 100 22.93 0.39 3.56
CA LEU A 100 24.34 0.75 3.73
C LEU A 100 24.74 0.88 5.20
N THR A 101 23.78 1.16 6.09
CA THR A 101 24.02 1.26 7.53
C THR A 101 24.12 -0.12 8.19
N HIS A 102 23.47 -1.14 7.60
CA HIS A 102 23.46 -2.51 8.10
C HIS A 102 23.89 -3.52 7.00
N PRO A 103 25.20 -3.60 6.68
CA PRO A 103 25.67 -4.36 5.52
C PRO A 103 25.61 -5.89 5.69
N MET A 104 25.59 -6.40 6.92
CA MET A 104 25.68 -7.84 7.22
C MET A 104 24.40 -8.35 7.92
N LYS A 105 23.34 -8.56 7.13
CA LYS A 105 22.00 -9.00 7.63
C LYS A 105 21.79 -10.51 7.67
N GLY A 106 22.76 -11.30 7.19
CA GLY A 106 22.68 -12.75 7.07
C GLY A 106 23.72 -13.50 7.89
N PRO A 107 23.77 -14.84 7.79
CA PRO A 107 23.03 -15.68 6.84
C PRO A 107 21.53 -15.76 7.14
N LEU A 108 20.72 -15.75 6.08
CA LEU A 108 19.26 -15.83 6.17
C LEU A 108 18.78 -17.25 5.86
N THR A 109 17.92 -17.79 6.72
CA THR A 109 17.34 -19.13 6.54
C THR A 109 15.94 -19.00 5.97
N SER A 110 15.80 -19.27 4.67
CA SER A 110 14.50 -19.27 3.99
C SER A 110 13.80 -20.63 4.09
N GLU A 111 12.50 -20.63 4.36
CA GLU A 111 11.67 -21.83 4.29
C GLU A 111 11.56 -22.34 2.86
N ARG A 112 11.74 -23.65 2.69
CA ARG A 112 11.63 -24.34 1.40
C ARG A 112 10.27 -24.99 1.20
N ASP A 113 9.70 -25.52 2.27
CA ASP A 113 8.54 -26.40 2.23
C ASP A 113 7.29 -25.71 2.83
N GLY A 114 6.12 -26.31 2.62
CA GLY A 114 4.84 -25.79 3.12
C GLY A 114 4.20 -24.74 2.21
N ALA A 115 2.93 -24.43 2.48
CA ALA A 115 2.13 -23.54 1.66
C ALA A 115 2.43 -22.05 1.92
N ALA A 116 2.63 -21.29 0.85
CA ALA A 116 2.95 -19.86 0.89
C ALA A 116 1.72 -18.93 0.75
N ASP A 117 0.50 -19.46 0.64
CA ASP A 117 -0.68 -18.67 0.28
C ASP A 117 -1.00 -17.54 1.27
N LEU A 118 -0.90 -17.81 2.57
CA LEU A 118 -1.09 -16.80 3.62
C LEU A 118 0.02 -15.75 3.62
N HIS A 119 1.26 -16.13 3.29
CA HIS A 119 2.39 -15.20 3.18
C HIS A 119 2.22 -14.28 1.94
N ARG A 120 1.78 -14.85 0.82
CA ARG A 120 1.47 -14.10 -0.40
C ARG A 120 0.31 -13.13 -0.18
N ALA A 121 -0.73 -13.58 0.51
CA ALA A 121 -1.85 -12.73 0.93
C ALA A 121 -1.42 -11.62 1.88
N ALA A 122 -0.52 -11.90 2.83
CA ALA A 122 0.07 -10.90 3.71
C ALA A 122 0.84 -9.82 2.92
N ILE A 123 1.69 -10.23 1.97
CA ILE A 123 2.41 -9.29 1.09
C ILE A 123 1.45 -8.42 0.27
N ARG A 124 0.39 -9.01 -0.30
CA ARG A 124 -0.63 -8.23 -1.02
C ARG A 124 -1.31 -7.22 -0.10
N LEU A 125 -1.66 -7.64 1.11
CA LEU A 125 -2.36 -6.81 2.07
C LEU A 125 -1.51 -5.61 2.52
N VAL A 126 -0.26 -5.83 2.93
CA VAL A 126 0.64 -4.72 3.36
C VAL A 126 0.93 -3.74 2.22
N LYS A 127 1.09 -4.24 0.98
CA LYS A 127 1.21 -3.39 -0.21
C LYS A 127 -0.04 -2.55 -0.43
N SER A 128 -1.22 -3.16 -0.29
CA SER A 128 -2.49 -2.44 -0.43
C SER A 128 -2.74 -1.42 0.68
N ALA A 129 -2.08 -1.58 1.83
CA ALA A 129 -2.06 -0.62 2.93
C ALA A 129 -1.01 0.49 2.73
N GLN A 130 -0.28 0.48 1.61
CA GLN A 130 0.82 1.39 1.29
C GLN A 130 1.97 1.36 2.32
N LEU A 131 2.24 0.17 2.86
CA LEU A 131 3.38 -0.09 3.74
C LEU A 131 4.50 -0.82 2.98
N LEU A 132 5.68 -0.93 3.57
CA LEU A 132 6.79 -1.74 3.06
C LEU A 132 6.27 -3.14 2.74
N PRO A 133 6.69 -3.73 1.60
CA PRO A 133 6.20 -5.01 1.15
C PRO A 133 6.89 -6.17 1.90
N ALA A 134 6.75 -6.15 3.23
CA ALA A 134 7.30 -7.08 4.19
C ALA A 134 6.29 -7.29 5.34
N ALA A 135 6.03 -8.54 5.68
CA ALA A 135 5.04 -8.90 6.69
C ALA A 135 5.54 -10.04 7.58
N LEU A 136 5.34 -9.91 8.88
CA LEU A 136 5.59 -11.00 9.83
C LEU A 136 4.33 -11.86 9.94
N VAL A 137 4.48 -13.17 9.73
CA VAL A 137 3.38 -14.13 9.65
C VAL A 137 3.62 -15.23 10.69
N VAL A 138 2.62 -15.49 11.54
CA VAL A 138 2.59 -16.64 12.46
C VAL A 138 1.40 -17.51 12.11
N GLN A 139 1.65 -18.65 11.48
CA GLN A 139 0.61 -19.63 11.21
C GLN A 139 0.21 -20.34 12.52
N THR A 140 -1.07 -20.28 12.87
CA THR A 140 -1.57 -20.87 14.12
C THR A 140 -3.09 -21.09 14.04
N ALA A 141 -3.54 -22.27 14.45
CA ALA A 141 -4.97 -22.59 14.52
C ALA A 141 -5.74 -21.71 15.53
N LYS A 142 -5.03 -21.00 16.41
CA LYS A 142 -5.61 -20.08 17.40
C LYS A 142 -6.02 -18.72 16.81
N ALA A 143 -5.58 -18.38 15.59
CA ALA A 143 -5.77 -17.04 15.03
C ALA A 143 -7.25 -16.59 14.96
N PRO A 144 -8.22 -17.44 14.54
CA PRO A 144 -9.63 -17.03 14.54
C PRO A 144 -10.18 -16.75 15.95
N ALA A 145 -9.74 -17.51 16.96
CA ALA A 145 -10.12 -17.29 18.35
C ALA A 145 -9.53 -15.98 18.90
N LEU A 146 -8.28 -15.67 18.55
CA LEU A 146 -7.62 -14.40 18.90
C LEU A 146 -8.34 -13.20 18.27
N ALA A 147 -8.78 -13.32 17.02
CA ALA A 147 -9.58 -12.28 16.38
C ALA A 147 -10.86 -11.99 17.16
N ALA A 148 -11.57 -13.03 17.60
CA ALA A 148 -12.78 -12.88 18.39
C ALA A 148 -12.51 -12.28 19.79
N SER A 149 -11.46 -12.73 20.50
CA SER A 149 -11.18 -12.29 21.87
C SER A 149 -10.57 -10.89 21.97
N HIS A 150 -9.80 -10.47 20.96
CA HIS A 150 -9.10 -9.18 20.94
C HIS A 150 -9.67 -8.18 19.93
N GLY A 151 -10.73 -8.55 19.21
CA GLY A 151 -11.36 -7.68 18.21
C GLY A 151 -10.49 -7.42 16.98
N LEU A 152 -9.59 -8.33 16.63
CA LEU A 152 -8.72 -8.16 15.46
C LEU A 152 -9.53 -8.34 14.17
N THR A 153 -9.22 -7.53 13.15
CA THR A 153 -9.81 -7.71 11.83
C THR A 153 -9.40 -9.06 11.24
N SER A 154 -10.40 -9.84 10.80
CA SER A 154 -10.21 -11.13 10.15
C SER A 154 -10.77 -11.10 8.73
N LEU A 155 -10.02 -11.63 7.77
CA LEU A 155 -10.39 -11.71 6.36
C LEU A 155 -9.83 -12.97 5.69
N SER A 156 -10.45 -13.39 4.60
CA SER A 156 -9.92 -14.51 3.81
C SER A 156 -8.73 -14.05 2.97
N ALA A 157 -7.82 -14.97 2.66
CA ALA A 157 -6.68 -14.71 1.78
C ALA A 157 -7.14 -14.27 0.38
N GLN A 158 -8.33 -14.68 -0.07
CA GLN A 158 -8.91 -14.28 -1.34
C GLN A 158 -9.37 -12.82 -1.33
N ASP A 159 -9.88 -12.34 -0.20
CA ASP A 159 -10.34 -10.95 -0.01
C ASP A 159 -9.20 -9.93 0.11
N THR A 160 -7.93 -10.38 0.13
CA THR A 160 -6.76 -9.48 0.09
C THR A 160 -6.52 -8.84 -1.29
N HIS A 161 -7.24 -9.29 -2.32
CA HIS A 161 -7.20 -8.65 -3.63
C HIS A 161 -8.00 -7.35 -3.57
N SER A 162 -7.36 -6.24 -3.93
CA SER A 162 -8.08 -4.98 -4.13
C SER A 162 -8.73 -5.03 -5.50
N PRO A 163 -10.06 -5.12 -5.61
CA PRO A 163 -10.72 -4.96 -6.90
C PRO A 163 -10.47 -3.55 -7.44
N GLN A 164 -10.60 -3.38 -8.76
CA GLN A 164 -10.70 -2.03 -9.33
C GLN A 164 -11.93 -1.35 -8.72
N THR A 165 -11.69 -0.23 -8.04
CA THR A 165 -12.71 0.56 -7.38
C THR A 165 -13.38 1.49 -8.39
N ARG A 166 -14.71 1.62 -8.32
CA ARG A 166 -15.42 2.65 -9.09
C ARG A 166 -15.23 3.99 -8.41
N LEU A 167 -15.18 5.04 -9.23
CA LEU A 167 -15.09 6.41 -8.78
C LEU A 167 -16.46 7.08 -8.84
N SER A 168 -16.88 7.66 -7.73
CA SER A 168 -18.10 8.47 -7.64
C SER A 168 -17.75 9.96 -7.70
N SER A 169 -18.46 10.72 -8.53
CA SER A 169 -18.32 12.19 -8.54
C SER A 169 -18.90 12.77 -7.27
N VAL A 170 -18.11 13.50 -6.49
CA VAL A 170 -18.52 14.08 -5.21
C VAL A 170 -18.94 15.53 -5.36
N ILE A 171 -18.03 16.37 -5.89
CA ILE A 171 -18.25 17.80 -6.02
C ILE A 171 -17.48 18.33 -7.23
N ALA A 172 -18.00 19.41 -7.81
CA ALA A 172 -17.27 20.19 -8.81
C ALA A 172 -17.38 21.69 -8.52
N ALA A 173 -16.27 22.41 -8.69
CA ALA A 173 -16.18 23.84 -8.40
C ALA A 173 -15.39 24.58 -9.47
N ARG A 174 -15.71 25.87 -9.68
CA ARG A 174 -14.93 26.74 -10.57
C ARG A 174 -13.56 26.99 -9.94
N LEU A 175 -12.50 26.78 -10.71
CA LEU A 175 -11.11 26.93 -10.28
C LEU A 175 -10.37 27.90 -11.23
N PRO A 176 -10.25 29.19 -10.87
CA PRO A 176 -9.35 30.09 -11.58
C PRO A 176 -7.89 29.73 -11.25
N MET A 177 -7.07 29.52 -12.28
CA MET A 177 -5.68 29.08 -12.17
C MET A 177 -4.74 30.10 -12.82
N ARG A 178 -3.62 30.41 -12.18
CA ARG A 178 -2.62 31.34 -12.71
C ARG A 178 -2.06 30.90 -14.06
N LEU A 179 -1.78 29.60 -14.22
CA LEU A 179 -1.12 29.05 -15.41
C LEU A 179 -2.09 28.73 -16.55
N ALA A 180 -3.36 28.53 -16.24
CA ALA A 180 -4.34 28.00 -17.18
C ALA A 180 -5.64 28.81 -17.32
N GLY A 181 -5.77 29.92 -16.58
CA GLY A 181 -6.94 30.77 -16.62
C GLY A 181 -8.16 30.10 -15.99
N ALA A 182 -9.29 30.11 -16.69
CA ALA A 182 -10.52 29.50 -16.18
C ALA A 182 -10.46 27.97 -16.23
N GLY A 183 -10.87 27.32 -15.15
CA GLY A 183 -11.10 25.88 -15.14
C GLY A 183 -12.18 25.44 -14.15
N ARG A 184 -12.36 24.12 -14.08
CA ARG A 184 -13.30 23.46 -13.19
C ARG A 184 -12.64 22.24 -12.55
N LEU A 185 -12.60 22.21 -11.23
CA LEU A 185 -12.12 21.08 -10.44
C LEU A 185 -13.27 20.12 -10.19
N HIS A 186 -13.00 18.83 -10.32
CA HIS A 186 -13.88 17.71 -9.99
C HIS A 186 -13.18 16.82 -8.97
N VAL A 187 -13.91 16.42 -7.93
CA VAL A 187 -13.43 15.49 -6.91
C VAL A 187 -14.14 14.15 -7.10
N PHE A 188 -13.36 13.09 -7.17
CA PHE A 188 -13.84 11.72 -7.32
C PHE A 188 -13.45 10.88 -6.10
N ARG A 189 -14.45 10.25 -5.49
CA ARG A 189 -14.26 9.36 -4.33
C ARG A 189 -14.35 7.89 -4.75
N PRO A 190 -13.32 7.09 -4.44
CA PRO A 190 -13.39 5.64 -4.58
C PRO A 190 -14.49 5.00 -3.70
N GLU A 191 -15.21 4.02 -4.24
CA GLU A 191 -16.23 3.26 -3.49
C GLU A 191 -15.63 2.42 -2.35
N ASP A 192 -14.34 2.08 -2.44
CA ASP A 192 -13.59 1.39 -1.41
C ASP A 192 -13.04 2.33 -0.32
N GLY A 193 -13.49 3.57 -0.22
CA GLY A 193 -13.05 4.49 0.82
C GLY A 193 -11.57 4.87 0.73
N GLY A 194 -10.94 4.62 -0.42
CA GLY A 194 -9.58 5.07 -0.72
C GLY A 194 -9.47 6.60 -0.84
N ILE A 195 -8.27 7.07 -1.17
CA ILE A 195 -7.96 8.49 -1.30
C ILE A 195 -8.72 9.07 -2.51
N GLU A 196 -9.31 10.25 -2.33
CA GLU A 196 -9.99 10.96 -3.41
C GLU A 196 -9.01 11.36 -4.53
N HIS A 197 -9.53 11.48 -5.75
CA HIS A 197 -8.76 11.88 -6.93
C HIS A 197 -9.38 13.12 -7.56
N TYR A 198 -8.59 13.85 -8.34
CA TYR A 198 -9.02 15.11 -8.92
C TYR A 198 -8.96 15.09 -10.44
N ALA A 199 -9.93 15.72 -11.08
CA ALA A 199 -9.84 16.09 -12.48
C ALA A 199 -10.05 17.60 -12.63
N ILE A 200 -9.27 18.23 -13.50
CA ILE A 200 -9.35 19.65 -13.77
C ILE A 200 -9.64 19.83 -15.25
N GLU A 201 -10.82 20.39 -15.56
CA GLU A 201 -11.12 20.90 -16.90
C GLU A 201 -10.46 22.28 -17.03
N VAL A 202 -9.63 22.45 -18.05
CA VAL A 202 -9.06 23.75 -18.46
C VAL A 202 -9.92 24.29 -19.60
N GLY A 203 -10.38 25.53 -19.49
CA GLY A 203 -11.28 26.13 -20.47
C GLY A 203 -12.66 25.45 -20.48
N ARG A 204 -13.13 25.05 -21.67
CA ARG A 204 -14.40 24.32 -21.86
C ARG A 204 -14.23 23.23 -22.93
N PRO A 205 -13.70 22.05 -22.55
CA PRO A 205 -13.56 20.94 -23.48
C PRO A 205 -14.89 20.51 -24.11
N MET A 206 -14.90 20.27 -25.42
CA MET A 206 -16.06 19.70 -26.10
C MET A 206 -16.14 18.19 -25.81
N ARG A 207 -17.34 17.67 -25.56
CA ARG A 207 -17.54 16.26 -25.15
C ARG A 207 -17.51 15.27 -26.32
N ASP A 208 -17.64 15.79 -27.54
CA ASP A 208 -17.72 15.06 -28.80
C ASP A 208 -16.42 15.16 -29.63
N ALA A 209 -15.37 15.78 -29.09
CA ALA A 209 -14.07 15.90 -29.75
C ALA A 209 -12.93 15.41 -28.85
N PRO A 210 -11.80 14.96 -29.43
CA PRO A 210 -10.60 14.69 -28.67
C PRO A 210 -10.15 15.93 -27.86
N VAL A 211 -9.72 15.70 -26.63
CA VAL A 211 -9.22 16.74 -25.73
C VAL A 211 -7.78 16.44 -25.32
N LEU A 212 -6.96 17.49 -25.20
CA LEU A 212 -5.62 17.35 -24.63
C LEU A 212 -5.74 16.88 -23.17
N ALA A 213 -5.22 15.69 -22.90
CA ALA A 213 -5.29 15.08 -21.57
C ALA A 213 -3.89 14.87 -20.99
N ARG A 214 -3.76 15.08 -19.67
CA ARG A 214 -2.56 14.73 -18.91
C ARG A 214 -2.95 13.89 -17.70
N LEU A 215 -2.33 12.73 -17.57
CA LEU A 215 -2.33 11.97 -16.33
C LEU A 215 -1.13 12.43 -15.48
N HIS A 216 -1.37 12.84 -14.25
CA HIS A 216 -0.37 13.34 -13.34
C HIS A 216 -0.51 12.65 -11.99
N SER A 217 0.53 11.93 -11.57
CA SER A 217 0.61 11.39 -10.22
C SER A 217 0.97 12.50 -9.26
N ALA A 218 0.22 12.62 -8.16
CA ALA A 218 0.44 13.63 -7.14
C ALA A 218 1.86 13.54 -6.58
N CYS A 219 2.60 14.65 -6.60
CA CYS A 219 3.93 14.73 -6.04
C CYS A 219 3.99 15.89 -5.06
N PHE A 220 3.80 15.64 -3.76
CA PHE A 220 3.80 16.72 -2.77
C PHE A 220 5.10 17.51 -2.79
N THR A 221 6.25 16.83 -2.85
CA THR A 221 7.56 17.51 -2.83
C THR A 221 7.82 18.30 -4.11
N GLY A 222 7.43 17.79 -5.28
CA GLY A 222 7.64 18.45 -6.57
C GLY A 222 6.61 19.52 -6.87
N ASP A 223 5.32 19.19 -6.76
CA ASP A 223 4.21 20.05 -7.17
C ASP A 223 3.95 21.19 -6.17
N VAL A 224 4.12 20.92 -4.86
CA VAL A 224 3.81 21.88 -3.79
C VAL A 224 5.07 22.57 -3.26
N LEU A 225 6.14 21.80 -2.97
CA LEU A 225 7.36 22.35 -2.36
C LEU A 225 8.43 22.78 -3.39
N GLY A 226 8.28 22.42 -4.67
CA GLY A 226 9.25 22.77 -5.72
C GLY A 226 10.59 22.02 -5.59
N SER A 227 10.57 20.76 -5.16
CA SER A 227 11.75 19.90 -5.07
C SER A 227 12.57 19.87 -6.36
N LEU A 228 13.89 19.97 -6.23
CA LEU A 228 14.84 19.83 -7.35
C LEU A 228 15.31 18.38 -7.56
N LYS A 229 14.84 17.44 -6.71
CA LYS A 229 15.16 16.01 -6.84
C LYS A 229 14.25 15.29 -7.85
N CYS A 230 13.16 15.92 -8.25
CA CYS A 230 12.24 15.45 -9.28
C CYS A 230 11.82 16.62 -10.16
N ASP A 231 11.20 16.32 -11.31
CA ASP A 231 10.71 17.31 -12.27
C ASP A 231 9.18 17.33 -12.36
N CYS A 232 8.47 16.72 -11.39
CA CYS A 232 7.01 16.64 -11.36
C CYS A 232 6.33 18.02 -11.44
N GLY A 233 6.78 18.98 -10.63
CA GLY A 233 6.23 20.34 -10.62
C GLY A 233 6.38 21.05 -11.97
N PRO A 234 7.59 21.11 -12.56
CA PRO A 234 7.78 21.60 -13.93
C PRO A 234 6.92 20.89 -14.98
N GLN A 235 6.76 19.57 -14.90
CA GLN A 235 5.91 18.81 -15.82
C GLN A 235 4.42 19.18 -15.68
N LEU A 236 3.92 19.34 -14.44
CA LEU A 236 2.55 19.79 -14.16
C LEU A 236 2.30 21.18 -14.75
N HIS A 237 3.24 22.11 -14.51
CA HIS A 237 3.16 23.47 -15.03
C HIS A 237 3.15 23.50 -16.56
N ALA A 238 4.04 22.74 -17.20
CA ALA A 238 4.10 22.64 -18.65
C ALA A 238 2.79 22.10 -19.25
N ALA A 239 2.17 21.09 -18.61
CA ALA A 239 0.89 20.56 -19.04
C ALA A 239 -0.23 21.61 -18.93
N LEU A 240 -0.31 22.35 -17.82
CA LEU A 240 -1.32 23.41 -17.64
C LEU A 240 -1.15 24.54 -18.67
N VAL A 241 0.09 24.95 -18.95
CA VAL A 241 0.39 25.96 -19.99
C VAL A 241 -0.01 25.47 -21.38
N ALA A 242 0.30 24.21 -21.73
CA ALA A 242 -0.08 23.64 -23.01
C ALA A 242 -1.62 23.58 -23.17
N MET A 243 -2.35 23.17 -22.13
CA MET A 243 -3.83 23.17 -22.13
C MET A 243 -4.41 24.58 -22.26
N HIS A 244 -3.77 25.57 -21.64
CA HIS A 244 -4.17 26.97 -21.79
C HIS A 244 -4.03 27.46 -23.22
N GLN A 245 -2.88 27.19 -23.85
CA GLN A 245 -2.60 27.57 -25.24
C GLN A 245 -3.55 26.88 -26.22
N ALA A 246 -3.93 25.63 -25.95
CA ALA A 246 -4.93 24.90 -26.71
C ALA A 246 -6.38 25.38 -26.46
N GLY A 247 -6.61 26.22 -25.44
CA GLY A 247 -7.93 26.71 -25.02
C GLY A 247 -8.84 25.66 -24.37
N SER A 248 -8.41 24.39 -24.34
CA SER A 248 -9.13 23.28 -23.72
C SER A 248 -8.18 22.17 -23.26
N GLY A 249 -8.51 21.53 -22.15
CA GLY A 249 -7.74 20.40 -21.64
C GLY A 249 -8.38 19.70 -20.45
N VAL A 250 -7.91 18.49 -20.15
CA VAL A 250 -8.27 17.74 -18.93
C VAL A 250 -6.99 17.26 -18.25
N LEU A 251 -6.76 17.70 -17.02
CA LEU A 251 -5.70 17.20 -16.17
C LEU A 251 -6.30 16.25 -15.14
N LEU A 252 -5.84 15.00 -15.12
CA LEU A 252 -6.16 14.01 -14.11
C LEU A 252 -5.04 14.00 -13.07
N TYR A 253 -5.32 14.46 -11.85
CA TYR A 253 -4.38 14.51 -10.75
C TYR A 253 -4.69 13.40 -9.75
N LEU A 254 -3.87 12.35 -9.78
CA LEU A 254 -4.11 11.09 -9.09
C LEU A 254 -3.26 10.98 -7.82
N ASN A 255 -3.92 10.87 -6.67
CA ASN A 255 -3.30 10.58 -5.38
C ASN A 255 -2.95 9.08 -5.27
N GLN A 256 -2.12 8.59 -6.19
CA GLN A 256 -1.70 7.19 -6.27
C GLN A 256 -0.32 6.92 -5.66
N GLU A 257 0.35 7.96 -5.17
CA GLU A 257 1.67 7.82 -4.57
C GLU A 257 1.56 7.17 -3.18
N GLY A 258 2.47 6.26 -2.89
CA GLY A 258 2.37 5.37 -1.72
C GLY A 258 2.67 6.06 -0.39
N ARG A 259 3.58 7.04 -0.36
CA ARG A 259 4.07 7.65 0.90
C ARG A 259 3.71 9.13 1.06
N GLY A 260 2.90 9.69 0.16
CA GLY A 260 2.45 11.07 0.15
C GLY A 260 3.52 12.12 -0.20
N ILE A 261 4.70 11.75 -0.73
CA ILE A 261 5.80 12.67 -1.06
C ILE A 261 6.07 12.84 -2.56
N GLY A 262 5.53 11.96 -3.41
CA GLY A 262 5.78 11.98 -4.86
C GLY A 262 6.75 10.92 -5.36
#